data_AF-A0A9D4LM03-F1
#
_entry.id   AF-A0A9D4LM03-F1
#
_cell.length_a   1.000
_cell.length_b   1.000
_cell.length_c   1.000
_cell.angle_alpha   90.00
_cell.angle_beta   90.00
_cell.angle_gamma   90.00
#
_symmetry.space_group_name_H-M   'P 1'
#
loop_
_entity.id
_entity.type
_entity.pdbx_description
1 polymer ?
#
loop_
_entity_poly.entity_id
_entity_poly.type
_entity_poly.pdbx_seq_one_letter_code
_entity_poly.pdbx_strand_id
1 'polypeptide(L)'
;MHFPKFSVFNTRDILILIDPISVKKCSSPPPISFGSYYPMEISGEHEFNTSVNYTCNFGYYKFSGDGVRTCNDSKQWTGATPVCKSKNS
;
A
#
# COMPACT_ATOMS: atom_id res chain seq x y z
N MET A 1 -18.27 28.86 -2.75
CA MET A 1 -19.02 27.64 -2.39
C MET A 1 -19.37 26.93 -3.69
N HIS A 2 -18.54 25.96 -4.08
CA HIS A 2 -18.72 25.22 -5.32
C HIS A 2 -19.52 23.97 -5.02
N PHE A 3 -20.76 23.92 -5.51
CA PHE A 3 -21.62 22.74 -5.43
C PHE A 3 -21.35 21.86 -6.65
N PRO A 4 -20.98 20.57 -6.52
CA PRO A 4 -20.94 19.68 -7.66
C PRO A 4 -22.35 19.18 -8.00
N LYS A 5 -22.59 19.10 -9.31
CA LYS A 5 -23.88 18.81 -9.96
C LYS A 5 -24.26 17.34 -9.76
N PHE A 6 -25.41 17.06 -9.15
CA PHE A 6 -26.04 15.74 -9.18
C PHE A 6 -26.89 15.64 -10.45
N SER A 7 -26.73 14.56 -11.21
CA SER A 7 -27.64 14.22 -12.30
C SER A 7 -27.95 12.73 -12.29
N VAL A 8 -29.26 12.47 -12.21
CA VAL A 8 -30.03 11.26 -12.57
C VAL A 8 -30.17 10.15 -11.53
N PHE A 9 -31.37 9.99 -10.96
CA PHE A 9 -31.95 8.66 -10.66
C PHE A 9 -33.45 8.62 -11.03
N ASN A 10 -33.75 7.88 -12.10
CA ASN A 10 -35.10 7.52 -12.53
C ASN A 10 -35.61 6.37 -11.66
N THR A 11 -36.89 6.43 -11.31
CA THR A 11 -37.63 5.48 -10.49
C THR A 11 -37.75 4.11 -11.18
N ARG A 12 -36.88 3.14 -10.86
CA ARG A 12 -37.17 1.68 -10.81
C ARG A 12 -35.98 0.74 -10.55
N ASP A 13 -34.78 1.25 -10.36
CA ASP A 13 -33.62 0.43 -9.94
C ASP A 13 -33.14 0.87 -8.56
N ILE A 14 -33.49 0.10 -7.52
CA ILE A 14 -32.80 0.20 -6.23
C ILE A 14 -31.41 -0.40 -6.44
N LEU A 15 -30.48 0.40 -6.98
CA LEU A 15 -29.06 0.07 -7.13
C LEU A 15 -28.23 1.21 -6.51
N ILE A 16 -27.99 1.07 -5.20
CA ILE A 16 -26.80 1.51 -4.44
C ILE A 16 -26.00 2.70 -5.02
N LEU A 17 -26.22 3.89 -4.43
CA LEU A 17 -25.39 5.09 -4.60
C LEU A 17 -24.22 5.17 -3.61
N ILE A 18 -23.50 4.07 -3.44
CA ILE A 18 -22.12 4.19 -2.99
C ILE A 18 -21.31 4.34 -4.27
N ASP A 19 -20.89 5.57 -4.58
CA ASP A 19 -19.63 5.75 -5.32
C ASP A 19 -18.67 4.69 -4.77
N PRO A 20 -17.93 3.92 -5.60
CA PRO A 20 -16.87 3.10 -5.04
C PRO A 20 -15.98 4.08 -4.29
N ILE A 21 -16.09 4.10 -2.95
CA ILE A 21 -15.36 4.97 -2.03
C ILE A 21 -13.97 4.97 -2.61
N SER A 22 -13.50 6.09 -3.17
CA SER A 22 -12.27 6.11 -3.98
C SER A 22 -11.18 5.41 -3.17
N VAL A 23 -10.96 4.11 -3.42
CA VAL A 23 -10.21 3.28 -2.48
C VAL A 23 -8.81 3.83 -2.58
N LYS A 24 -8.34 4.44 -1.49
CA LYS A 24 -7.01 5.01 -1.47
C LYS A 24 -6.05 3.85 -1.53
N LYS A 25 -5.49 3.58 -2.70
CA LYS A 25 -4.55 2.50 -2.91
C LYS A 25 -3.14 3.05 -3.05
N CYS A 26 -2.17 2.36 -2.46
CA CYS A 26 -0.76 2.56 -2.75
C CYS A 26 -0.35 1.67 -3.92
N SER A 27 0.60 2.14 -4.71
CA SER A 27 1.34 1.28 -5.62
C SER A 27 2.18 0.27 -4.84
N SER A 28 2.76 -0.71 -5.54
CA SER A 28 3.70 -1.68 -4.96
C SER A 28 4.73 -1.02 -4.04
N PRO A 29 5.02 -1.63 -2.87
CA PRO A 29 6.06 -1.16 -1.97
C PRO A 29 7.42 -1.07 -2.68
N PRO A 30 8.27 -0.08 -2.32
CA PRO A 30 9.61 0.02 -2.87
C PRO A 30 10.39 -1.30 -2.68
N PRO A 31 11.03 -1.85 -3.72
CA PRO A 31 11.82 -3.06 -3.59
C PRO A 31 13.08 -2.79 -2.74
N ILE A 32 13.61 -3.85 -2.12
CA ILE A 32 14.86 -3.79 -1.36
C ILE A 32 15.87 -4.80 -1.92
N SER A 33 17.16 -4.48 -1.83
CA SER A 33 18.22 -5.42 -2.16
C SER A 33 18.36 -6.48 -1.07
N PHE A 34 18.53 -7.74 -1.49
CA PHE A 34 18.74 -8.88 -0.58
C PHE A 34 17.63 -9.05 0.46
N GLY A 35 16.39 -8.76 0.06
CA GLY A 35 15.21 -9.00 0.87
C GLY A 35 13.95 -8.99 0.01
N SER A 36 12.84 -9.27 0.66
CA SER A 36 11.50 -9.31 0.07
C SER A 36 10.49 -8.73 1.05
N TYR A 37 9.26 -8.51 0.60
CA TYR A 37 8.15 -8.11 1.47
C TYR A 37 6.97 -9.08 1.30
N TYR A 38 6.11 -9.13 2.32
CA TYR A 38 4.86 -9.89 2.27
C TYR A 38 3.74 -9.17 3.06
N PRO A 39 2.46 -9.32 2.66
CA PRO A 39 1.98 -10.02 1.47
C PRO A 39 2.35 -9.28 0.17
N MET A 40 2.51 -10.04 -0.92
CA MET A 40 2.71 -9.49 -2.26
C MET A 40 1.39 -9.57 -3.02
N GLU A 41 0.92 -8.43 -3.52
CA GLU A 41 -0.33 -8.36 -4.29
C GLU A 41 -0.04 -8.51 -5.78
N ILE A 42 -0.77 -9.42 -6.45
CA ILE A 42 -0.63 -9.68 -7.89
C ILE A 42 -1.06 -8.45 -8.71
N SER A 43 -2.03 -7.69 -8.20
CA SER A 43 -2.49 -6.44 -8.81
C SER A 43 -1.45 -5.31 -8.77
N GLY A 44 -0.42 -5.42 -7.91
CA GLY A 44 0.53 -4.33 -7.65
C GLY A 44 -0.07 -3.14 -6.91
N GLU A 45 -1.27 -3.29 -6.34
CA GLU A 45 -1.96 -2.27 -5.57
C GLU A 45 -2.28 -2.78 -4.17
N HIS A 46 -2.07 -1.94 -3.17
CA HIS A 46 -2.41 -2.22 -1.78
C HIS A 46 -3.43 -1.21 -1.26
N GLU A 47 -4.44 -1.68 -0.53
CA GLU A 47 -5.45 -0.79 0.04
C GLU A 47 -4.89 0.09 1.15
N PHE A 48 -5.59 1.19 1.42
CA PHE A 48 -5.28 2.05 2.55
C PHE A 48 -5.27 1.24 3.85
N ASN A 49 -4.30 1.55 4.71
CA ASN A 49 -4.08 0.86 5.98
C ASN A 49 -3.62 -0.61 5.84
N THR A 50 -3.41 -1.12 4.62
CA THR A 50 -2.70 -2.37 4.41
C THR A 50 -1.24 -2.22 4.83
N SER A 51 -0.71 -3.23 5.51
CA SER A 51 0.69 -3.27 5.95
C SER A 51 1.43 -4.43 5.28
N VAL A 52 2.66 -4.16 4.88
CA VAL A 52 3.61 -5.17 4.39
C VAL A 52 4.77 -5.27 5.36
N ASN A 53 5.27 -6.49 5.54
CA ASN A 53 6.46 -6.75 6.32
C ASN A 53 7.63 -7.11 5.40
N TYR A 54 8.72 -6.38 5.55
CA TYR A 54 9.97 -6.61 4.86
C TYR A 54 10.85 -7.57 5.66
N THR A 55 11.43 -8.52 4.93
CA THR A 55 12.33 -9.54 5.46
C THR A 55 13.60 -9.55 4.63
N CYS A 56 14.74 -9.56 5.31
CA CYS A 56 16.03 -9.78 4.64
C CYS A 56 16.22 -11.26 4.33
N ASN A 57 16.85 -11.54 3.19
CA ASN A 57 17.18 -12.90 2.77
C ASN A 57 18.13 -13.59 3.77
N PHE A 58 18.21 -14.91 3.68
CA PHE A 58 19.17 -15.68 4.48
C PHE A 58 20.61 -15.15 4.30
N GLY A 59 21.33 -15.02 5.42
CA GLY A 59 22.67 -14.41 5.44
C GLY A 59 22.69 -12.87 5.56
N TYR A 60 21.54 -12.20 5.55
CA TYR A 60 21.42 -10.75 5.72
C TYR A 60 20.62 -10.38 6.97
N TYR A 61 20.86 -9.19 7.52
CA TYR A 61 20.10 -8.62 8.63
C TYR A 61 19.64 -7.20 8.29
N LYS A 62 18.52 -6.77 8.90
CA LYS A 62 18.04 -5.39 8.78
C LYS A 62 19.01 -4.46 9.49
N PHE A 63 19.74 -3.65 8.73
CA PHE A 63 20.71 -2.70 9.25
C PHE A 63 20.06 -1.35 9.58
N SER A 64 19.13 -0.90 8.75
CA SER A 64 18.40 0.37 8.95
C SER A 64 17.01 0.32 8.33
N GLY A 65 16.18 1.31 8.65
CA GLY A 65 14.82 1.46 8.15
C GLY A 65 13.79 0.57 8.85
N ASP A 66 12.56 0.62 8.34
CA ASP A 66 11.40 0.04 8.97
C ASP A 66 11.11 -1.37 8.44
N GLY A 67 10.82 -2.30 9.36
CA GLY A 67 10.46 -3.67 8.97
C GLY A 67 9.04 -3.75 8.44
N VAL A 68 8.13 -2.97 9.02
CA VAL A 68 6.73 -2.92 8.60
C VAL A 68 6.46 -1.56 7.97
N ARG A 69 5.81 -1.55 6.81
CA ARG A 69 5.35 -0.33 6.14
C ARG A 69 3.85 -0.42 5.91
N THR A 70 3.17 0.70 6.10
CA THR A 70 1.71 0.78 5.96
C THR A 70 1.38 1.77 4.85
N CYS A 71 0.39 1.43 4.02
CA CYS A 71 -0.14 2.34 3.02
C CYS A 71 -0.94 3.45 3.70
N ASN A 72 -0.48 4.69 3.60
CA ASN A 72 -1.13 5.85 4.21
C ASN A 72 -2.22 6.45 3.31
N ASP A 73 -2.91 7.44 3.87
CA ASP A 73 -4.01 8.15 3.21
C ASP A 73 -3.55 9.06 2.05
N SER A 74 -2.24 9.28 1.92
CA SER A 74 -1.57 10.02 0.85
C SER A 74 -1.08 9.10 -0.27
N LYS A 75 -1.49 7.82 -0.28
CA LYS A 75 -1.07 6.78 -1.25
C LYS A 75 0.45 6.52 -1.22
N GLN A 76 1.07 6.71 -0.06
CA GLN A 76 2.49 6.50 0.17
C GLN A 76 2.72 5.47 1.28
N TRP A 77 3.85 4.77 1.20
CA TRP A 77 4.27 3.85 2.25
C TRP A 77 4.92 4.61 3.41
N THR A 78 4.44 4.37 4.63
CA THR A 78 5.02 4.96 5.85
C THR A 78 6.45 4.47 6.10
N GLY A 79 7.20 5.25 6.87
CA GLY A 79 8.55 4.88 7.30
C GLY A 79 9.60 4.91 6.17
N ALA A 80 10.78 4.42 6.49
CA ALA A 80 11.93 4.32 5.60
C ALA A 80 12.08 2.91 5.04
N THR A 81 12.41 2.82 3.74
CA THR A 81 12.73 1.55 3.08
C THR A 81 13.90 0.86 3.80
N PRO A 82 13.76 -0.41 4.23
CA PRO A 82 14.80 -1.08 4.99
C PRO A 82 16.02 -1.43 4.15
N VAL A 83 17.18 -1.43 4.78
CA VAL A 83 18.46 -1.83 4.17
C VAL A 83 18.92 -3.13 4.80
N CYS A 84 19.15 -4.13 3.95
CA CYS A 84 19.70 -5.42 4.36
C CYS A 84 21.22 -5.42 4.19
N LYS A 85 21.96 -5.80 5.25
CA LYS A 85 23.41 -5.91 5.23
C LYS A 85 23.83 -7.36 5.49
N SER A 86 24.92 -7.79 4.86
CA SER A 86 25.46 -9.14 5.08
C SER A 86 25.85 -9.33 6.54
N LYS A 87 25.49 -10.48 7.11
CA LYS A 87 25.90 -10.89 8.46
C LYS A 87 27.39 -11.24 8.54
N ASN A 88 28.00 -11.54 7.40
CA ASN A 88 29.40 -11.98 7.30
C ASN A 88 30.29 -10.89 6.67
N SER A 89 29.99 -9.62 6.97
CA SER A 89 30.78 -8.46 6.52
C SER A 89 31.69 -7.94 7.62
#